data_AF-A0A932IM28-F1
#
_entry.id   AF-A0A932IM28-F1
#
_cell.length_a   1.000
_cell.length_b   1.000
_cell.length_c   1.000
_cell.angle_alpha   90.00
_cell.angle_beta   90.00
_cell.angle_gamma   90.00
#
_symmetry.space_group_name_H-M   'P 1'
#
loop_
_entity.id
_entity.type
_entity.pdbx_description
1 polymer ?
#
loop_
_entity_poly.entity_id
_entity_poly.type
_entity_poly.pdbx_seq_one_letter_code
_entity_poly.pdbx_strand_id
1 'polypeptide(L)' 'MAEGGDPNTWSRRLTQEHRVVYMVQHDRVDFLQARYHYG' A
#
# COMPACT_ATOMS: atom_id res chain seq x y z
N MET A 1 -5.17 22.02 6.26
CA MET A 1 -6.14 20.95 5.95
C MET A 1 -5.73 20.39 4.61
N ALA A 2 -4.92 19.33 4.61
CA ALA A 2 -4.32 18.80 3.38
C ALA A 2 -5.31 17.87 2.69
N GLU A 3 -5.68 18.23 1.47
CA GLU A 3 -6.49 17.42 0.58
C GLU A 3 -5.58 16.47 -0.20
N GLY A 4 -5.96 15.19 -0.28
CA GLY A 4 -5.56 14.28 -1.36
C GLY A 4 -4.18 13.63 -1.25
N GLY A 5 -4.14 12.43 -0.67
CA GLY A 5 -3.19 11.33 -0.92
C GLY A 5 -1.71 11.69 -1.09
N ASP A 6 -0.88 11.28 -0.14
CA ASP A 6 0.57 11.35 -0.26
C ASP A 6 1.01 10.69 -1.59
N PRO A 7 1.75 11.39 -2.49
CA PRO A 7 2.12 10.88 -3.82
C PRO A 7 3.01 9.62 -3.75
N ASN A 8 3.46 9.28 -2.55
CA ASN A 8 4.28 8.13 -2.26
C ASN A 8 3.49 6.90 -1.81
N THR A 9 2.15 6.99 -1.75
CA THR A 9 1.27 5.85 -1.44
C THR A 9 0.87 5.12 -2.70
N TRP A 10 1.20 3.84 -2.76
CA TRP A 10 0.97 2.95 -3.89
C TRP A 10 0.02 1.82 -3.52
N SER A 11 -0.77 1.38 -4.50
CA SER A 11 -1.57 0.16 -4.39
C SER A 11 -1.22 -0.81 -5.51
N ARG A 12 -0.98 -2.07 -5.16
CA ARG A 12 -0.69 -3.15 -6.13
C ARG A 12 -1.57 -4.36 -5.86
N ARG A 13 -2.04 -5.00 -6.93
CA ARG A 13 -2.76 -6.28 -6.84
C ARG A 13 -1.75 -7.41 -6.78
N LEU A 14 -1.87 -8.26 -5.77
CA LEU A 14 -1.08 -9.50 -5.66
C LEU A 14 -1.83 -10.65 -6.33
N THR A 15 -3.15 -10.70 -6.15
CA THR A 15 -4.07 -11.64 -6.80
C THR A 15 -5.31 -10.88 -7.30
N GLN A 16 -6.33 -11.59 -7.83
CA GLN A 16 -7.60 -10.95 -8.18
C GLN A 16 -8.30 -10.33 -6.95
N GLU A 17 -8.14 -10.96 -5.79
CA GLU A 17 -8.83 -10.59 -4.55
C GLU A 17 -7.96 -9.74 -3.62
N HIS A 18 -6.63 -9.88 -3.68
CA HIS A 18 -5.73 -9.27 -2.71
C HIS A 18 -5.02 -8.04 -3.25
N ARG A 19 -5.03 -6.99 -2.44
CA ARG A 19 -4.32 -5.74 -2.69
C ARG A 19 -3.42 -5.42 -1.51
N VAL A 20 -2.22 -4.99 -1.86
CA VAL A 20 -1.28 -4.41 -0.92
C VAL A 20 -1.26 -2.91 -1.14
N VAL A 21 -1.33 -2.16 -0.04
CA VAL A 21 -1.13 -0.71 0.01
C VAL A 21 0.14 -0.47 0.79
N TYR A 22 1.07 0.26 0.18
CA TYR A 22 2.37 0.57 0.77
C TYR A 22 2.76 1.99 0.43
N MET A 23 3.59 2.59 1.28
CA MET A 23 4.16 3.91 1.06
C MET A 23 5.66 3.79 0.91
N VAL A 24 6.21 4.43 -0.12
CA VAL A 24 7.66 4.47 -0.34
C VAL A 24 8.21 5.75 0.30
N GLN A 25 9.04 5.60 1.31
CA GLN A 25 9.84 6.69 1.86
C GLN A 25 11.28 6.59 1.34
N HIS A 26 12.08 7.60 1.60
CA HIS A 26 13.45 7.69 1.09
C HIS A 26 14.32 6.47 1.46
N ASP A 27 14.16 5.94 2.68
CA ASP A 27 15.01 4.90 3.26
C ASP A 27 14.25 3.61 3.61
N ARG A 28 12.92 3.61 3.48
CA ARG A 28 12.07 2.48 3.89
C ARG A 28 10.78 2.40 3.11
N VAL A 29 10.16 1.22 3.15
CA VAL A 29 8.82 0.97 2.60
C VAL A 29 7.90 0.56 3.74
N ASP A 30 6.84 1.34 3.96
CA ASP A 30 5.85 1.07 5.00
C ASP A 30 4.64 0.36 4.38
N PHE A 31 4.30 -0.82 4.90
CA PHE A 31 3.09 -1.55 4.49
C PHE A 31 1.89 -1.07 5.32
N LEU A 32 1.00 -0.29 4.68
CA LEU A 32 -0.16 0.30 5.35
C LEU A 32 -1.30 -0.71 5.46
N GLN A 33 -1.50 -1.52 4.41
CA GLN A 33 -2.50 -2.58 4.42
C GLN A 33 -2.01 -3.75 3.56
N ALA A 34 -1.86 -4.91 4.19
CA ALA A 34 -1.67 -6.18 3.50
C ALA A 34 -2.61 -7.19 4.14
N ARG A 35 -3.80 -7.38 3.54
CA ARG A 35 -4.66 -8.51 3.94
C ARG A 35 -4.06 -9.75 3.31
N TYR A 36 -3.26 -10.47 4.08
CA TYR A 36 -2.83 -11.82 3.73
C TYR A 36 -4.05 -12.73 3.86
N HIS A 37 -4.46 -13.35 2.77
CA HIS A 37 -5.34 -14.51 2.85
C HIS A 37 -4.44 -15.73 2.69
N TYR A 38 -4.15 -16.39 3.80
CA TYR A 38 -3.69 -17.77 3.74
C TYR A 38 -4.92 -18.62 3.43
N GLY A 39 -5.01 -19.03 2.18
CA GLY A 39 -5.93 -20.04 1.67
C GLY A 39 -5.14 -21.03 0.84
#